data_AF-A0A2N3EZE3-F1
#
_entry.id   AF-A0A2N3EZE3-F1
#
_cell.length_a   1.000
_cell.length_b   1.000
_cell.length_c   1.000
_cell.angle_alpha   90.00
_cell.angle_beta   90.00
_cell.angle_gamma   90.00
#
_symmetry.space_group_name_H-M   'P 1'
#
loop_
_entity.id
_entity.type
_entity.pdbx_description
1 polymer ?
#
loop_
_entity_poly.entity_id
_entity_poly.type
_entity_poly.pdbx_seq_one_letter_code
_entity_poly.pdbx_strand_id
1 'polypeptide(L)'
;MRPGNDSALVAVTAARLDQETARLRAVLAEEARLRAALARLDAQAEAARALPEQVMRGLREIGADLSWQGWVGRSRAALNSELALTLARKEQALPPLRRAFGKAEAARALVAHHLSARHHDSQAREAQRLEHLALLRLADARDHTS
;
A
#
# COMPACT_ATOMS: atom_id res chain seq x y z
N MET A 1 23.39 -18.50 3.15
CA MET A 1 23.25 -17.03 3.25
C MET A 1 23.49 -16.60 4.70
N ARG A 2 24.16 -15.46 4.95
CA ARG A 2 24.47 -14.95 6.31
C ARG A 2 23.24 -14.28 6.95
N PRO A 3 23.04 -14.33 8.28
CA PRO A 3 21.88 -13.76 8.97
C PRO A 3 21.68 -12.25 8.72
N GLY A 4 22.76 -11.49 8.49
CA GLY A 4 22.66 -10.08 8.09
C GLY A 4 22.00 -9.85 6.72
N ASN A 5 22.13 -10.81 5.79
CA ASN A 5 21.54 -10.70 4.46
C ASN A 5 20.04 -10.99 4.49
N ASP A 6 19.60 -11.90 5.37
CA ASP A 6 18.18 -12.24 5.57
C ASP A 6 17.41 -10.99 6.07
N SER A 7 17.95 -10.29 7.07
CA SER A 7 17.38 -9.04 7.60
C SER A 7 17.39 -7.90 6.56
N ALA A 8 18.48 -7.75 5.80
CA ALA A 8 18.60 -6.71 4.79
C ALA A 8 17.58 -6.88 3.65
N LEU A 9 17.33 -8.13 3.22
CA LEU A 9 16.34 -8.42 2.18
C LEU A 9 14.92 -8.05 2.61
N VAL A 10 14.54 -8.38 3.85
CA VAL A 10 13.23 -8.00 4.42
C VAL A 10 13.13 -6.49 4.53
N ALA A 11 14.16 -5.82 5.02
CA ALA A 11 14.15 -4.36 5.17
C ALA A 11 13.98 -3.63 3.83
N VAL A 12 14.74 -4.03 2.79
CA VAL A 12 14.65 -3.40 1.46
C VAL A 12 13.30 -3.64 0.79
N THR A 13 12.76 -4.86 0.90
CA THR A 13 11.45 -5.18 0.31
C THR A 13 10.30 -4.48 1.03
N ALA A 14 10.37 -4.34 2.37
CA ALA A 14 9.43 -3.55 3.16
C ALA A 14 9.49 -2.06 2.78
N ALA A 15 10.68 -1.47 2.72
CA ALA A 15 10.85 -0.07 2.32
C ALA A 15 10.28 0.19 0.90
N ARG A 16 10.43 -0.78 -0.01
CA ARG A 16 9.83 -0.67 -1.35
C ARG A 16 8.31 -0.71 -1.31
N LEU A 17 7.71 -1.59 -0.50
CA LEU A 17 6.27 -1.64 -0.32
C LEU A 17 5.73 -0.32 0.26
N ASP A 18 6.41 0.25 1.26
CA ASP A 18 6.04 1.53 1.86
C ASP A 18 6.09 2.66 0.82
N GLN A 19 7.13 2.68 -0.01
CA GLN A 19 7.25 3.65 -1.09
C GLN A 19 6.08 3.58 -2.08
N GLU A 20 5.72 2.39 -2.56
CA GLU A 20 4.60 2.24 -3.50
C GLU A 20 3.25 2.55 -2.83
N THR A 21 3.10 2.23 -1.55
CA THR A 21 1.90 2.57 -0.77
C THR A 21 1.75 4.08 -0.62
N ALA A 22 2.84 4.79 -0.32
CA ALA A 22 2.85 6.25 -0.23
C ALA A 22 2.46 6.91 -1.57
N ARG A 23 2.96 6.37 -2.69
CA ARG A 23 2.58 6.83 -4.03
C ARG A 23 1.10 6.66 -4.30
N LEU A 24 0.53 5.49 -4.01
CA LEU A 24 -0.91 5.27 -4.18
C LEU A 24 -1.75 6.20 -3.29
N ARG A 25 -1.33 6.41 -2.03
CA ARG A 25 -2.00 7.35 -1.11
C ARG A 25 -2.08 8.77 -1.68
N ALA A 26 -1.00 9.26 -2.30
CA ALA A 26 -1.01 10.57 -2.94
C ALA A 26 -2.05 10.65 -4.07
N VAL A 27 -2.17 9.61 -4.89
CA VAL A 27 -3.18 9.54 -5.96
C VAL A 27 -4.61 9.50 -5.40
N LEU A 28 -4.83 8.74 -4.32
CA LEU A 28 -6.14 8.66 -3.65
C LEU A 28 -6.55 9.99 -3.00
N ALA A 29 -5.59 10.71 -2.42
CA ALA A 29 -5.84 12.04 -1.86
C ALA A 29 -6.28 13.02 -2.95
N GLU A 30 -5.63 12.98 -4.11
CA GLU A 30 -6.00 13.80 -5.26
C GLU A 30 -7.38 13.42 -5.82
N GLU A 31 -7.69 12.12 -5.93
CA GLU A 31 -9.02 11.65 -6.31
C GLU A 31 -10.10 12.21 -5.37
N ALA A 32 -9.87 12.13 -4.06
CA ALA A 32 -10.80 12.65 -3.05
C ALA A 32 -10.99 14.16 -3.17
N ARG A 33 -9.90 14.92 -3.39
CA ARG A 33 -9.94 16.37 -3.61
C ARG A 33 -10.80 16.73 -4.82
N LEU A 34 -10.61 16.05 -5.95
CA LEU A 34 -11.34 16.31 -7.20
C LEU A 34 -12.83 15.97 -7.06
N ARG A 35 -13.15 14.83 -6.43
CA ARG A 35 -14.55 14.45 -6.15
C ARG A 35 -15.25 15.47 -5.23
N ALA A 36 -14.54 15.95 -4.20
CA ALA A 36 -15.08 16.98 -3.32
C ALA A 36 -15.29 18.32 -4.04
N ALA A 37 -14.41 18.68 -4.97
CA ALA A 37 -14.57 19.87 -5.80
C ALA A 37 -15.78 19.77 -6.74
N LEU A 38 -15.98 18.62 -7.38
CA LEU A 38 -17.17 18.34 -8.19
C LEU A 38 -18.46 18.45 -7.36
N ALA A 39 -18.50 17.78 -6.20
CA ALA A 39 -19.67 17.83 -5.32
C ALA A 39 -20.00 19.26 -4.86
N ARG A 40 -18.97 20.08 -4.59
CA ARG A 40 -19.14 21.49 -4.24
C ARG A 40 -19.69 22.31 -5.40
N LEU A 41 -19.17 22.10 -6.61
CA LEU A 41 -19.65 22.77 -7.82
C LEU A 41 -21.12 22.42 -8.09
N ASP A 42 -21.48 21.16 -7.91
CA ASP A 42 -22.84 20.67 -8.09
C ASP A 42 -23.79 21.28 -7.06
N ALA A 43 -23.39 21.34 -5.79
CA ALA A 43 -24.17 21.99 -4.74
C ALA A 43 -24.37 23.49 -5.02
N GLN A 44 -23.35 24.19 -5.53
CA GLN A 44 -23.47 25.60 -5.92
C GLN A 44 -24.42 25.79 -7.10
N ALA A 45 -24.36 24.89 -8.09
CA ALA A 45 -25.24 24.92 -9.24
C ALA A 45 -26.71 24.67 -8.84
N GLU A 46 -26.98 23.72 -7.93
CA GLU A 46 -28.32 23.49 -7.41
C GLU A 46 -28.84 24.65 -6.56
N ALA A 47 -28.00 25.21 -5.68
CA ALA A 47 -28.38 26.36 -4.88
C ALA A 47 -28.74 27.58 -5.75
N ALA A 48 -28.01 27.81 -6.84
CA ALA A 48 -28.32 28.86 -7.80
C ALA A 48 -29.66 28.62 -8.52
N ARG A 49 -29.97 27.36 -8.86
CA ARG A 49 -31.28 26.99 -9.45
C ARG A 49 -32.46 27.16 -8.49
N ALA A 50 -32.22 27.01 -7.19
CA ALA A 50 -33.24 27.11 -6.15
C ALA A 50 -33.58 28.57 -5.76
N LEU A 51 -32.94 29.58 -6.36
CA LEU A 51 -33.22 30.99 -6.07
C LEU A 51 -34.64 31.39 -6.52
N PRO A 52 -35.31 32.30 -5.80
CA PRO A 52 -36.65 32.78 -6.18
C PRO A 52 -36.67 33.37 -7.60
N GLU A 53 -37.77 33.12 -8.34
CA GLU A 53 -37.92 33.55 -9.74
C GLU A 53 -37.74 35.07 -9.92
N GLN A 54 -38.10 35.87 -8.90
CA GLN A 54 -37.92 37.34 -8.91
C GLN A 54 -36.44 37.73 -8.97
N VAL A 55 -35.57 37.00 -8.26
CA VAL A 55 -34.12 37.21 -8.24
C VAL A 55 -33.48 36.67 -9.51
N MET A 56 -33.92 35.49 -9.97
CA MET A 56 -33.46 34.89 -11.23
C MET A 56 -33.80 35.75 -12.44
N ARG A 57 -34.96 36.41 -12.47
CA ARG A 57 -35.37 37.31 -13.56
C ARG A 57 -34.42 38.49 -13.71
N GLY A 58 -34.07 39.15 -12.59
CA GLY A 58 -33.07 40.22 -12.59
C GLY A 58 -31.67 39.76 -13.03
N LEU A 59 -31.25 38.55 -12.65
CA LEU A 59 -29.98 37.97 -13.12
C LEU A 59 -30.00 37.65 -14.63
N ARG A 60 -31.11 37.16 -15.15
CA ARG A 60 -31.29 36.82 -16.58
C ARG A 60 -31.36 38.06 -17.46
N GLU A 61 -31.99 39.13 -17.00
CA GLU A 61 -32.07 40.42 -17.72
C GLU A 61 -30.69 41.04 -17.99
N ILE A 62 -29.70 40.76 -17.13
CA ILE A 62 -28.31 41.23 -17.26
C ILE A 62 -27.42 40.18 -17.97
N GLY A 63 -27.96 39.01 -18.34
CA GLY A 63 -27.21 37.93 -18.99
C GLY A 63 -26.27 37.14 -18.07
N ALA A 64 -26.31 37.41 -16.75
CA ALA A 64 -25.42 36.78 -15.77
C ALA A 64 -25.64 35.26 -15.64
N ASP A 65 -26.87 34.78 -15.85
CA ASP A 65 -27.24 33.36 -15.79
C ASP A 65 -26.51 32.53 -16.88
N LEU A 66 -26.43 33.04 -18.12
CA LEU A 66 -25.78 32.33 -19.22
C LEU A 66 -24.26 32.21 -19.03
N SER A 67 -23.63 33.29 -18.57
CA SER A 67 -22.20 33.32 -18.26
C SER A 67 -21.86 32.37 -17.10
N TRP A 68 -22.70 32.33 -16.07
CA TRP A 68 -22.55 31.42 -14.94
C TRP A 68 -22.70 29.95 -15.36
N GLN A 69 -23.75 29.61 -16.10
CA GLN A 69 -23.96 28.25 -16.61
C GLN A 69 -22.81 27.78 -17.50
N GLY A 70 -22.30 28.66 -18.37
CA GLY A 70 -21.12 28.37 -19.19
C GLY A 70 -19.86 28.14 -18.34
N TRP A 71 -19.67 28.92 -17.27
CA TRP A 71 -18.57 28.71 -16.33
C TRP A 71 -18.71 27.36 -15.61
N VAL A 72 -19.88 27.02 -15.06
CA VAL A 72 -20.14 25.72 -14.40
C VAL A 72 -19.83 24.56 -15.35
N GLY A 73 -20.29 24.64 -16.61
CA GLY A 73 -20.02 23.62 -17.62
C GLY A 73 -18.52 23.42 -17.89
N ARG A 74 -17.78 24.51 -18.11
CA ARG A 74 -16.32 24.46 -18.33
C ARG A 74 -15.58 23.93 -17.09
N SER A 75 -15.93 24.41 -15.90
CA SER A 75 -15.32 23.96 -14.64
C SER A 75 -15.56 22.47 -14.38
N ARG A 76 -16.78 21.97 -14.63
CA ARG A 76 -17.09 20.54 -14.51
C ARG A 76 -16.29 19.71 -15.52
N ALA A 77 -16.19 20.16 -16.77
CA ALA A 77 -15.42 19.47 -17.80
C ALA A 77 -13.91 19.38 -17.45
N ALA A 78 -13.35 20.47 -16.91
CA ALA A 78 -11.97 20.50 -16.44
C ALA A 78 -11.74 19.51 -15.29
N LEU A 79 -12.57 19.58 -14.23
CA LEU A 79 -12.49 18.68 -13.09
C LEU A 79 -12.66 17.20 -13.47
N ASN A 80 -13.57 16.88 -14.38
CA ASN A 80 -13.76 15.51 -14.88
C ASN A 80 -12.55 15.02 -15.67
N SER A 81 -11.94 15.89 -16.49
CA SER A 81 -10.71 15.56 -17.21
C SER A 81 -9.56 15.25 -16.25
N GLU A 82 -9.37 16.09 -15.23
CA GLU A 82 -8.37 15.85 -14.16
C GLU A 82 -8.66 14.56 -13.39
N LEU A 83 -9.92 14.28 -13.09
CA LEU A 83 -10.33 13.05 -12.40
C LEU A 83 -10.03 11.82 -13.26
N ALA A 84 -10.35 11.84 -14.55
CA ALA A 84 -10.04 10.75 -15.47
C ALA A 84 -8.53 10.45 -15.53
N LEU A 85 -7.69 11.49 -15.61
CA LEU A 85 -6.23 11.34 -15.56
C LEU A 85 -5.74 10.79 -14.21
N THR A 86 -6.38 11.18 -13.11
CA THR A 86 -6.07 10.67 -11.77
C THR A 86 -6.43 9.19 -11.62
N LEU A 87 -7.58 8.78 -12.16
CA LEU A 87 -7.99 7.37 -12.20
C LEU A 87 -7.04 6.54 -13.07
N ALA A 88 -6.59 7.06 -14.21
CA ALA A 88 -5.57 6.39 -15.02
C ALA A 88 -4.24 6.21 -14.26
N ARG A 89 -3.79 7.24 -13.53
CA ARG A 89 -2.60 7.16 -12.66
C ARG A 89 -2.77 6.15 -11.52
N LYS A 90 -3.98 6.05 -10.96
CA LYS A 90 -4.32 5.06 -9.92
C LYS A 90 -4.17 3.65 -10.46
N GLU A 91 -4.73 3.37 -11.63
CA GLU A 91 -4.60 2.07 -12.30
C GLU A 91 -3.13 1.72 -12.58
N GLN A 92 -2.33 2.69 -13.01
CA GLN A 92 -0.90 2.50 -13.25
C GLN A 92 -0.09 2.24 -11.96
N ALA A 93 -0.54 2.76 -10.82
CA ALA A 93 0.12 2.59 -9.52
C ALA A 93 -0.17 1.23 -8.87
N LEU A 94 -1.24 0.52 -9.26
CA LEU A 94 -1.62 -0.76 -8.66
C LEU A 94 -0.64 -1.92 -8.98
N PRO A 95 -0.20 -2.15 -10.23
CA PRO A 95 0.75 -3.22 -10.53
C PRO A 95 2.07 -3.17 -9.75
N PRO A 96 2.80 -2.03 -9.65
CA PRO A 96 4.05 -1.99 -8.88
C PRO A 96 3.81 -2.21 -7.39
N LEU A 97 2.70 -1.71 -6.82
CA LEU A 97 2.32 -1.99 -5.44
C LEU A 97 2.09 -3.48 -5.19
N ARG A 98 1.31 -4.16 -6.05
CA ARG A 98 1.07 -5.61 -5.96
C ARG A 98 2.38 -6.40 -6.03
N ARG A 99 3.28 -6.01 -6.93
CA ARG A 99 4.62 -6.64 -7.05
C ARG A 99 5.48 -6.40 -5.81
N ALA A 100 5.50 -5.18 -5.26
CA ALA A 100 6.25 -4.88 -4.06
C ALA A 100 5.73 -5.67 -2.85
N PHE A 101 4.40 -5.77 -2.72
CA PHE A 101 3.76 -6.60 -1.70
C PHE A 101 4.16 -8.07 -1.82
N GLY A 102 4.03 -8.66 -3.01
CA GLY A 102 4.42 -10.06 -3.24
C GLY A 102 5.89 -10.33 -2.95
N LYS A 103 6.78 -9.40 -3.29
CA LYS A 103 8.22 -9.50 -2.96
C LYS A 103 8.48 -9.43 -1.45
N ALA A 104 7.79 -8.54 -0.73
CA ALA A 104 7.92 -8.43 0.72
C ALA A 104 7.42 -9.70 1.43
N GLU A 105 6.29 -10.26 1.00
CA GLU A 105 5.78 -11.55 1.49
C GLU A 105 6.75 -12.70 1.20
N ALA A 106 7.26 -12.80 -0.03
CA ALA A 106 8.24 -13.83 -0.38
C ALA A 106 9.53 -13.72 0.44
N ALA A 107 10.03 -12.49 0.66
CA ALA A 107 11.21 -12.27 1.51
C ALA A 107 10.96 -12.73 2.95
N ARG A 108 9.81 -12.37 3.54
CA ARG A 108 9.41 -12.82 4.88
C ARG A 108 9.34 -14.35 4.96
N ALA A 109 8.70 -14.99 3.98
CA ALA A 109 8.58 -16.44 3.91
C ALA A 109 9.95 -17.13 3.82
N LEU A 110 10.84 -16.66 2.95
CA LEU A 110 12.20 -17.21 2.81
C LEU A 110 12.99 -17.13 4.12
N VAL A 111 12.92 -15.99 4.81
CA VAL A 111 13.59 -15.84 6.12
C VAL A 111 13.00 -16.79 7.15
N ALA A 112 11.69 -16.93 7.22
CA ALA A 112 11.04 -17.88 8.12
C ALA A 112 11.49 -19.32 7.84
N HIS A 113 11.56 -19.73 6.57
CA HIS A 113 12.08 -21.05 6.18
C HIS A 113 13.54 -21.23 6.58
N HIS A 114 14.41 -20.23 6.36
CA HIS A 114 15.81 -20.30 6.78
C HIS A 114 15.98 -20.42 8.30
N LEU A 115 15.17 -19.69 9.07
CA LEU A 115 15.19 -19.76 10.54
C LEU A 115 14.76 -21.14 11.03
N SER A 116 13.66 -21.68 10.49
CA SER A 116 13.19 -23.03 10.82
C SER A 116 14.23 -24.09 10.48
N ALA A 117 14.83 -24.03 9.28
CA ALA A 117 15.88 -24.98 8.89
C ALA A 117 17.10 -24.93 9.83
N ARG A 118 17.58 -23.72 10.18
CA ARG A 118 18.67 -23.56 11.15
C ARG A 118 18.30 -24.10 12.53
N HIS A 119 17.05 -23.93 12.96
CA HIS A 119 16.59 -24.46 14.23
C HIS A 119 16.62 -25.99 14.25
N HIS A 120 16.07 -26.63 13.21
CA HIS A 120 16.10 -28.09 13.07
C HIS A 120 17.53 -28.62 13.01
N ASP A 121 18.42 -27.99 12.25
CA ASP A 121 19.84 -28.35 12.19
C ASP A 121 20.53 -28.23 13.55
N SER A 122 20.21 -27.18 14.31
CA SER A 122 20.78 -26.97 15.65
C SER A 122 20.31 -28.05 16.64
N GLN A 123 19.04 -28.43 16.58
CA GLN A 123 18.46 -29.50 17.40
C GLN A 123 19.07 -30.86 17.06
N ALA A 124 19.24 -31.16 15.77
CA ALA A 124 19.85 -32.42 15.32
C ALA A 124 21.31 -32.55 15.80
N ARG A 125 22.09 -31.46 15.72
CA ARG A 125 23.48 -31.45 16.21
C ARG A 125 23.57 -31.62 17.72
N GLU A 126 22.65 -31.01 18.47
CA GLU A 126 22.63 -31.15 19.92
C GLU A 126 22.24 -32.57 20.35
N ALA A 127 21.24 -33.16 19.70
CA ALA A 127 20.87 -34.56 19.91
C ALA A 127 22.05 -35.51 19.66
N GLN A 128 22.78 -35.33 18.54
CA GLN A 128 23.99 -36.11 18.23
C GLN A 128 25.09 -35.93 19.29
N ARG A 129 25.29 -34.71 19.81
CA ARG A 129 26.25 -34.47 20.88
C ARG A 129 25.89 -35.22 22.16
N LEU A 130 24.63 -35.16 22.57
CA LEU A 130 24.15 -35.85 23.76
C LEU A 130 24.30 -37.36 23.64
N GLU A 131 24.01 -37.92 22.47
CA GLU A 131 24.23 -39.33 22.17
C GLU A 131 25.72 -39.69 22.29
N HIS A 132 26.61 -38.90 21.67
CA HIS A 132 28.05 -39.12 21.76
C HIS A 132 28.57 -39.08 23.20
N LEU A 133 28.12 -38.11 24.00
CA LEU A 133 28.48 -38.01 25.43
C LEU A 133 27.98 -39.21 26.24
N ALA A 134 26.78 -39.72 25.94
CA ALA A 134 26.24 -40.90 26.59
C ALA A 134 27.10 -42.15 26.29
N LEU A 135 27.54 -42.31 25.04
CA LEU A 135 28.43 -43.40 24.63
C LEU A 135 29.79 -43.33 25.35
N LEU A 136 30.39 -42.14 25.43
CA LEU A 136 31.66 -41.94 26.16
C LEU A 136 31.51 -42.30 27.64
N ARG A 137 30.44 -41.85 28.30
CA ARG A 137 30.16 -42.17 29.71
C ARG A 137 30.00 -43.68 29.92
N LEU A 138 29.37 -44.38 28.98
CA LEU A 138 29.15 -45.83 29.07
C LEU A 138 30.46 -46.63 28.88
N ALA A 139 31.36 -46.13 28.03
CA ALA A 139 32.69 -46.72 27.85
C ALA A 139 33.54 -46.56 29.13
N ASP A 140 33.56 -45.36 29.70
CA ASP A 140 34.30 -45.04 30.93
C ASP A 140 33.83 -45.91 32.12
N ALA A 141 32.52 -46.14 32.24
CA ALA A 141 31.93 -46.99 33.26
C ALA A 141 32.31 -48.48 33.12
N ARG A 142 32.61 -48.95 31.90
CA ARG A 142 33.06 -50.34 31.66
C ARG A 142 34.52 -50.53 32.03
N ASP A 143 35.35 -49.52 31.77
CA ASP A 143 36.79 -49.57 32.06
C ASP A 143 37.09 -49.55 33.57
N HIS A 144 36.15 -49.11 34.42
CA HIS A 144 36.28 -49.11 35.88
C HIS A 144 35.78 -50.40 36.56
N THR A 145 35.18 -51.32 35.81
CA THR A 145 34.64 -52.60 36.31
C THR A 145 35.51 -53.82 35.99
N SER A 146 36.68 -53.61 35.37
CA SER A 146 37.75 -54.61 35.19
C SER A 146 38.91 -54.32 36.11
#